data_AF-A0A7C4UUE8-F1
#
_entry.id   AF-A0A7C4UUE8-F1
#
_cell.length_a   1.000
_cell.length_b   1.000
_cell.length_c   1.000
_cell.angle_alpha   90.00
_cell.angle_beta   90.00
_cell.angle_gamma   90.00
#
_symmetry.space_group_name_H-M   'P 1'
#
loop_
_entity.id
_entity.type
_entity.pdbx_description
1 polymer ?
#
loop_
_entity_poly.entity_id
_entity_poly.type
_entity_poly.pdbx_seq_one_letter_code
_entity_poly.pdbx_strand_id
1 'polypeptide(L)'
;MERVTFSTPTLYADHHVLKVRQVLLALDGVKDVIASSMYRDVTVDYDPSKISAEAIQQAIEAAGYPIGVEPDFSDLVPAHDDSSPWYTYIRRVTQTIQADLEMSGDFRKY
;
A
#
# COMPACT_ATOMS: atom_id res chain seq x y z
N MET A 1 14.82 -21.40 16.48
CA MET A 1 14.63 -20.07 15.89
C MET A 1 14.72 -20.21 14.39
N GLU A 2 13.75 -19.67 13.69
CA GLU A 2 13.67 -19.67 12.24
C GLU A 2 13.44 -18.26 11.72
N ARG A 3 13.70 -18.08 10.43
CA ARG A 3 13.51 -16.82 9.72
C ARG A 3 12.67 -17.09 8.49
N VAL A 4 11.62 -16.30 8.30
CA VAL A 4 10.76 -16.34 7.12
C VAL A 4 10.62 -14.94 6.53
N THR A 5 10.50 -14.83 5.21
CA THR A 5 10.25 -13.57 4.51
C THR A 5 8.98 -13.68 3.69
N PHE A 6 8.11 -12.67 3.80
CA PHE A 6 6.86 -12.56 3.07
C PHE A 6 6.93 -11.38 2.09
N SER A 7 6.46 -11.58 0.86
CA SER A 7 6.23 -10.49 -0.09
C SER A 7 4.91 -9.81 0.22
N THR A 8 4.90 -8.50 0.39
CA THR A 8 3.72 -7.67 0.70
C THR A 8 3.64 -6.48 -0.26
N PRO A 9 3.21 -6.67 -1.53
CA PRO A 9 3.26 -5.62 -2.56
C PRO A 9 2.49 -4.33 -2.23
N THR A 10 1.53 -4.41 -1.30
CA THR A 10 0.68 -3.29 -0.85
C THR A 10 1.29 -2.46 0.30
N LEU A 11 2.50 -2.77 0.73
CA LEU A 11 3.21 -2.07 1.81
C LEU A 11 3.89 -0.78 1.31
N TYR A 12 3.12 0.29 1.05
CA TYR A 12 3.62 1.51 0.39
C TYR A 12 4.34 2.55 1.27
N ALA A 13 4.04 2.61 2.56
CA ALA A 13 4.40 3.78 3.38
C ALA A 13 4.86 3.41 4.79
N ASP A 14 5.56 4.33 5.45
CA ASP A 14 6.12 4.12 6.79
C ASP A 14 5.06 3.75 7.83
N HIS A 15 3.86 4.34 7.74
CA HIS A 15 2.79 3.99 8.67
C HIS A 15 2.28 2.55 8.47
N HIS A 16 2.45 1.96 7.27
CA HIS A 16 2.19 0.53 7.04
C HIS A 16 3.24 -0.33 7.74
N VAL A 17 4.52 0.04 7.62
CA VAL A 17 5.63 -0.62 8.32
C VAL A 17 5.38 -0.63 9.83
N LEU A 18 4.99 0.51 10.41
CA LEU A 18 4.67 0.61 11.83
C LEU A 18 3.51 -0.32 12.22
N LYS A 19 2.45 -0.37 11.41
CA LYS A 19 1.28 -1.21 11.65
C LYS A 19 1.62 -2.70 11.65
N VAL A 20 2.34 -3.17 10.64
CA VAL A 20 2.78 -4.58 10.53
C VAL A 20 3.67 -4.97 11.70
N ARG A 21 4.67 -4.13 12.03
CA ARG A 21 5.57 -4.37 13.17
C ARG A 21 4.79 -4.47 14.49
N GLN A 22 3.85 -3.56 14.71
CA GLN A 22 3.03 -3.56 15.93
C GLN A 22 2.23 -4.87 16.08
N VAL A 23 1.60 -5.35 15.00
CA VAL A 23 0.82 -6.58 15.02
C VAL A 23 1.70 -7.79 15.28
N LEU A 24 2.83 -7.89 14.58
CA LEU A 24 3.71 -9.07 14.67
C LEU A 24 4.47 -9.14 15.99
N LEU A 25 4.97 -8.02 16.51
CA LEU A 25 5.67 -7.99 17.80
C LEU A 25 4.76 -8.28 19.01
N ALA A 26 3.44 -8.24 18.82
CA ALA A 26 2.48 -8.62 19.85
C ALA A 26 2.23 -10.15 19.94
N LEU A 27 2.71 -10.93 18.96
CA LEU A 27 2.53 -12.37 18.91
C LEU A 27 3.56 -13.09 19.78
N ASP A 28 3.12 -14.00 20.66
CA ASP A 28 4.06 -14.85 21.41
C ASP A 28 4.82 -15.78 20.46
N GLY A 29 6.15 -15.79 20.58
CA GLY A 29 7.04 -16.53 19.69
C GLY A 29 7.69 -15.70 18.59
N VAL A 30 7.25 -14.46 18.34
CA VAL A 30 7.96 -13.52 17.46
C VAL A 30 9.05 -12.81 18.25
N LYS A 31 10.27 -12.78 17.73
CA LYS A 31 11.44 -12.16 18.38
C LYS A 31 11.88 -10.87 17.72
N ASP A 32 11.94 -10.86 16.39
CA ASP A 32 12.31 -9.67 15.62
C ASP A 32 11.53 -9.62 14.31
N VAL A 33 11.34 -8.39 13.83
CA VAL A 33 10.60 -8.10 12.60
C VAL A 33 11.36 -7.03 11.83
N ILE A 34 11.61 -7.27 10.55
CA ILE A 34 12.15 -6.31 9.60
C ILE A 34 11.09 -6.14 8.51
N ALA A 35 10.45 -4.98 8.44
CA ALA A 35 9.46 -4.67 7.41
C ALA A 35 9.96 -3.48 6.59
N SER A 36 9.88 -3.58 5.26
CA SER A 36 10.43 -2.58 4.34
C SER A 36 9.39 -2.16 3.30
N SER A 37 8.96 -0.89 3.35
CA SER A 37 8.11 -0.30 2.31
C SER A 37 8.84 -0.14 0.97
N MET A 38 10.17 -0.02 1.00
CA MET A 38 11.01 0.06 -0.19
C MET A 38 11.06 -1.27 -0.93
N TYR A 39 11.28 -2.38 -0.20
CA TYR A 39 11.37 -3.73 -0.79
C TYR A 39 10.02 -4.44 -0.86
N ARG A 40 9.00 -3.88 -0.20
CA ARG A 40 7.65 -4.43 -0.09
C ARG A 40 7.66 -5.84 0.49
N ASP A 41 8.47 -6.05 1.51
CA ASP A 41 8.62 -7.34 2.18
C ASP A 41 8.66 -7.22 3.71
N VAL A 42 8.42 -8.36 4.36
CA VAL A 42 8.44 -8.51 5.81
C VAL A 42 9.21 -9.78 6.17
N THR A 43 10.35 -9.62 6.82
CA THR A 43 11.14 -10.71 7.39
C THR A 43 10.86 -10.81 8.88
N VAL A 44 10.63 -12.03 9.37
CA VAL A 44 10.28 -12.32 10.76
C VAL A 44 11.19 -13.40 11.32
N ASP A 45 11.79 -13.12 12.46
CA ASP A 45 12.49 -14.11 13.28
C ASP A 45 11.55 -14.63 14.36
N TYR A 46 11.28 -15.94 14.36
CA TYR A 46 10.29 -16.55 15.24
C TYR A 46 10.75 -17.90 15.83
N ASP A 47 10.05 -18.32 16.88
CA ASP A 47 10.18 -19.64 17.50
C ASP A 47 9.10 -20.60 16.94
N PRO A 48 9.47 -21.59 16.11
CA PRO A 48 8.53 -22.52 15.50
C PRO A 48 7.82 -23.43 16.52
N SER A 49 8.32 -23.51 17.77
CA SER A 49 7.62 -24.25 18.83
C SER A 49 6.42 -23.51 19.41
N LYS A 50 6.33 -22.19 19.16
CA LYS A 50 5.28 -21.31 19.69
C LYS A 50 4.31 -20.81 18.62
N ILE A 51 4.84 -20.51 17.43
CA ILE A 51 4.06 -19.94 16.33
C ILE A 51 4.55 -20.49 14.99
N SER A 52 3.63 -20.75 14.06
CA SER A 52 3.96 -21.21 12.71
C SER A 52 4.08 -20.04 11.73
N ALA A 53 4.76 -20.27 10.60
CA ALA A 53 4.85 -19.29 9.53
C ALA A 53 3.47 -18.92 8.96
N GLU A 54 2.54 -19.87 8.89
CA GLU A 54 1.17 -19.65 8.41
C GLU A 54 0.38 -18.73 9.35
N ALA A 55 0.56 -18.87 10.67
CA ALA A 55 -0.07 -17.99 11.65
C ALA A 55 0.46 -16.55 11.54
N ILE A 56 1.76 -16.38 11.27
CA ILE A 56 2.38 -15.08 10.99
C ILE A 56 1.80 -14.49 9.71
N GLN A 57 1.70 -15.28 8.63
CA GLN A 57 1.09 -14.85 7.37
C GLN A 57 -0.34 -14.36 7.60
N GLN A 58 -1.18 -15.12 8.29
CA GLN A 58 -2.57 -14.74 8.57
C GLN A 58 -2.66 -13.44 9.36
N ALA A 59 -1.73 -13.19 10.29
CA ALA A 59 -1.69 -11.94 11.04
C ALA A 59 -1.35 -10.73 10.14
N ILE A 60 -0.45 -10.90 9.17
CA ILE A 60 -0.11 -9.85 8.18
C ILE A 60 -1.31 -9.58 7.27
N GLU A 61 -1.97 -10.62 6.77
CA GLU A 61 -3.16 -10.49 5.91
C GLU A 61 -4.34 -9.84 6.66
N ALA A 62 -4.58 -10.24 7.92
CA ALA A 62 -5.61 -9.65 8.78
C ALA A 62 -5.33 -8.17 9.11
N ALA A 63 -4.06 -7.73 9.04
CA ALA A 63 -3.68 -6.33 9.16
C ALA A 63 -3.93 -5.52 7.88
N GLY A 64 -4.39 -6.16 6.79
CA GLY A 64 -4.72 -5.52 5.51
C GLY A 64 -3.61 -5.61 4.47
N TYR A 65 -2.60 -6.46 4.67
CA TYR A 65 -1.45 -6.59 3.76
C TYR A 65 -1.42 -7.99 3.15
N PRO A 66 -2.10 -8.22 2.01
CA PRO A 66 -2.10 -9.54 1.37
C PRO A 66 -0.69 -9.93 0.89
N ILE A 67 -0.36 -11.22 1.04
CA ILE A 67 0.97 -11.74 0.71
C ILE A 67 1.03 -12.14 -0.76
N GLY A 68 2.01 -11.61 -1.50
CA GLY A 68 2.26 -11.93 -2.90
C GLY A 68 1.19 -11.45 -3.89
N VAL A 69 0.19 -10.70 -3.43
CA VAL A 69 -0.87 -10.14 -4.28
C VAL A 69 -0.47 -8.74 -4.71
N GLU A 70 -0.22 -8.56 -6.00
CA GLU A 70 -0.07 -7.23 -6.58
C GLU A 70 -1.42 -6.51 -6.60
N PRO A 71 -1.45 -5.19 -6.30
CA PRO A 71 -2.66 -4.38 -6.42
C PRO A 71 -3.18 -4.41 -7.86
N ASP A 72 -4.50 -4.61 -8.01
CA ASP A 72 -5.15 -4.40 -9.29
C ASP A 72 -5.60 -2.93 -9.42
N PHE A 73 -5.21 -2.30 -10.52
CA PHE A 73 -5.57 -0.93 -10.86
C PHE A 73 -6.42 -0.84 -12.14
N SER A 74 -6.91 -1.97 -12.64
CA SER A 74 -7.69 -2.06 -13.89
C SER A 74 -9.01 -1.27 -13.84
N ASP A 75 -9.60 -1.14 -12.66
CA ASP A 75 -10.86 -0.40 -12.44
C ASP A 75 -10.68 1.11 -12.25
N LEU A 76 -9.45 1.64 -12.32
CA LEU A 76 -9.23 3.07 -12.18
C LEU A 76 -9.69 3.81 -13.45
N VAL A 77 -10.71 4.65 -13.30
CA VAL A 77 -11.13 5.60 -14.34
C VAL A 77 -9.95 6.52 -14.67
N PRO A 78 -9.66 6.82 -15.96
CA PRO A 78 -8.59 7.74 -16.32
C PRO A 78 -8.73 9.08 -15.58
N ALA A 79 -7.61 9.62 -15.09
CA ALA A 79 -7.61 10.84 -14.28
C ALA A 79 -8.14 12.10 -14.99
N HIS A 80 -8.32 12.05 -16.31
CA HIS A 80 -8.87 13.12 -17.14
C HIS A 80 -10.37 12.94 -17.44
N ASP A 81 -11.00 11.89 -16.92
CA ASP A 81 -12.43 11.68 -17.09
C ASP A 81 -13.21 12.48 -16.04
N ASP A 82 -14.05 13.38 -16.55
CA ASP A 82 -14.95 14.21 -15.75
C ASP A 82 -16.03 13.39 -15.01
N SER A 83 -16.19 12.09 -15.32
CA SER A 83 -17.05 11.17 -14.56
C SER A 83 -16.35 10.50 -13.38
N SER A 84 -15.04 10.69 -13.20
CA SER A 84 -14.29 10.03 -12.12
C SER A 84 -14.78 10.46 -10.72
N PRO A 85 -14.63 9.60 -9.68
CA PRO A 85 -14.93 9.97 -8.30
C PRO A 85 -14.14 11.21 -7.84
N TRP A 86 -12.89 11.36 -8.29
CA TRP A 86 -12.08 12.55 -7.98
C TRP A 86 -12.68 13.83 -8.55
N TYR A 87 -13.27 13.78 -9.75
CA TYR A 87 -13.92 14.94 -10.37
C TYR A 87 -15.29 15.24 -9.76
N THR A 88 -16.07 14.20 -9.45
CA THR A 88 -17.46 14.34 -8.99
C THR A 88 -17.59 14.60 -7.50
N TYR A 89 -16.72 14.04 -6.66
CA TYR A 89 -16.81 14.14 -5.20
C TYR A 89 -16.05 15.34 -4.63
N ILE A 90 -14.91 15.72 -5.21
CA ILE A 90 -14.12 16.85 -4.73
C ILE A 90 -14.58 18.12 -5.42
N ARG A 91 -15.18 19.02 -4.65
CA ARG A 91 -15.52 20.36 -5.14
C ARG A 91 -14.23 21.06 -5.58
N ARG A 92 -14.08 21.33 -6.88
CA ARG A 92 -13.04 22.25 -7.37
C ARG A 92 -13.25 23.61 -6.72
N VAL A 93 -12.34 23.99 -5.84
CA VAL A 93 -12.29 25.33 -5.23
C VAL A 93 -11.45 26.32 -6.06
N THR A 94 -10.72 25.81 -7.05
CA THR A 94 -9.93 26.57 -8.00
C THR A 94 -10.50 26.44 -9.40
N GLN A 95 -10.62 27.55 -10.11
CA GLN A 95 -10.92 27.57 -11.54
C GLN A 95 -9.62 27.70 -12.34
N THR A 96 -9.52 26.96 -13.44
CA THR A 96 -8.43 27.13 -14.39
C THR A 96 -8.45 28.57 -14.93
N ILE A 97 -7.32 29.27 -14.81
CA ILE A 97 -7.14 30.59 -15.43
C ILE A 97 -7.09 30.37 -16.95
N GLN A 98 -8.08 30.91 -17.66
CA GLN A 98 -8.20 30.67 -19.11
C GLN A 98 -7.02 31.25 -19.90
N ALA A 99 -6.46 32.38 -19.46
CA ALA A 99 -5.28 32.98 -20.08
C ALA A 99 -4.07 32.02 -20.08
N ASP A 100 -3.84 31.30 -18.98
CA ASP A 100 -2.74 30.34 -18.88
C ASP A 100 -2.95 29.13 -19.79
N LEU A 101 -4.20 28.68 -19.95
CA LEU A 101 -4.58 27.58 -20.84
C LEU A 101 -4.42 27.95 -22.33
N GLU A 102 -4.79 29.18 -22.69
CA GLU A 102 -4.59 29.71 -24.04
C GLU A 102 -3.10 29.94 -24.32
N MET A 103 -2.32 30.41 -23.34
CA MET A 103 -0.88 30.61 -23.51
C MET A 103 -0.08 29.31 -23.59
N SER A 104 -0.53 28.23 -22.94
CA SER A 104 0.18 26.93 -22.96
C SER A 104 0.13 26.23 -24.32
N GLY A 105 -0.79 26.63 -25.20
CA GLY A 105 -0.98 26.00 -26.51
C GLY A 105 -1.66 24.63 -26.48
N ASP A 106 -2.03 24.12 -25.31
CA ASP A 106 -2.72 22.82 -25.18
C ASP A 106 -4.12 22.82 -25.78
N PHE A 107 -4.74 24.00 -25.94
CA PHE A 107 -6.01 24.17 -26.66
C PHE A 107 -5.95 23.75 -28.16
N ARG A 108 -4.76 23.49 -28.70
CA ARG A 108 -4.55 23.04 -30.09
C ARG A 108 -4.41 21.53 -30.25
N LYS A 109 -4.46 20.75 -29.16
CA LYS A 109 -4.19 19.29 -29.20
C LYS A 109 -5.45 18.41 -29.20
N TYR A 110 -6.63 19.00 -29.20
CA TYR A 110 -7.92 18.30 -29.27
C TYR A 110 -8.83 18.95 -30.31
#